data_AF-A0A0G2URC0-F1
#
_entry.id   AF-A0A0G2URC0-F1
#
_cell.length_a   1.000
_cell.length_b   1.000
_cell.length_c   1.000
_cell.angle_alpha   90.00
_cell.angle_beta   90.00
_cell.angle_gamma   90.00
#
_symmetry.space_group_name_H-M   'P 1'
#
loop_
_entity.id
_entity.type
_entity.pdbx_description
1 polymer ?
#
loop_
_entity_poly.entity_id
_entity_poly.type
_entity_poly.pdbx_seq_one_letter_code
_entity_poly.pdbx_strand_id
1 'polypeptide(L)'
;SEVAKEMFLKNDQSLANRTIPDSVRAGNHDKLSMSWLPVSPKWRNLRKISAVQLLSSQRLDASQAHRQAKVEQLIKYVQECSKIGQCVDIGQIAFTTSLNLLSNTFFSKELASFDSNNAQEFKQLMWCI
;
A
#
# COMPACT_ATOMS: atom_id res chain seq x y z
N SER A 1 8.53 -23.32 -11.78
CA SER A 1 7.20 -23.92 -11.58
C SER A 1 6.41 -23.81 -12.87
N GLU A 2 6.27 -24.92 -13.59
CA GLU A 2 5.47 -25.07 -14.81
C GLU A 2 4.01 -24.72 -14.56
N VAL A 3 3.46 -25.13 -13.39
CA VAL A 3 2.07 -24.87 -12.99
C VAL A 3 1.77 -23.38 -12.93
N ALA A 4 2.64 -22.57 -12.31
CA ALA A 4 2.43 -21.13 -12.22
C ALA A 4 2.42 -20.46 -13.60
N LYS A 5 3.25 -20.91 -14.55
CA LYS A 5 3.23 -20.41 -15.93
C LYS A 5 1.94 -20.81 -16.64
N GLU A 6 1.49 -22.05 -16.46
CA GLU A 6 0.24 -22.53 -17.05
C GLU A 6 -0.95 -21.70 -16.55
N MET A 7 -1.02 -21.45 -15.25
CA MET A 7 -2.12 -20.70 -14.63
C MET A 7 -2.10 -19.21 -14.93
N PHE A 8 -0.94 -18.54 -14.77
CA PHE A 8 -0.86 -17.08 -14.75
C PHE A 8 -0.25 -16.45 -16.01
N LEU A 9 0.16 -17.24 -17.00
CA LEU A 9 0.58 -16.72 -18.31
C LEU A 9 -0.25 -17.28 -19.46
N LYS A 10 -0.55 -18.58 -19.47
CA LYS A 10 -1.29 -19.21 -20.58
C LYS A 10 -2.80 -19.17 -20.40
N ASN A 11 -3.29 -19.38 -19.18
CA ASN A 11 -4.72 -19.44 -18.85
C ASN A 11 -5.15 -18.29 -17.92
N ASP A 12 -4.37 -17.21 -17.88
CA ASP A 12 -4.46 -16.12 -16.91
C ASP A 12 -5.84 -15.47 -16.85
N GLN A 13 -6.49 -15.26 -18.00
CA GLN A 13 -7.79 -14.61 -18.08
C GLN A 13 -8.89 -15.40 -17.36
N SER A 14 -8.86 -16.73 -17.42
CA SER A 14 -9.84 -17.58 -16.74
C SER A 14 -9.70 -17.56 -15.22
N LEU A 15 -8.49 -17.28 -14.73
CA LEU A 15 -8.12 -17.28 -13.30
C LEU A 15 -7.93 -15.88 -12.73
N ALA A 16 -8.22 -14.83 -13.52
CA ALA A 16 -7.96 -13.45 -13.13
C ALA A 16 -8.97 -12.89 -12.10
N ASN A 17 -10.16 -13.49 -12.01
CA ASN A 17 -11.19 -13.08 -11.04
C ASN A 17 -10.90 -13.67 -9.65
N ARG A 18 -11.32 -12.95 -8.60
CA ARG A 18 -11.11 -13.37 -7.21
C ARG A 18 -12.40 -13.89 -6.58
N THR A 19 -12.27 -14.87 -5.71
CA THR A 19 -13.31 -15.18 -4.71
C THR A 19 -13.49 -13.97 -3.80
N ILE A 20 -14.73 -13.55 -3.55
CA ILE A 20 -15.06 -12.33 -2.80
C ILE A 20 -15.50 -12.71 -1.38
N PRO A 21 -14.70 -12.43 -0.34
CA PRO A 21 -15.12 -12.59 1.05
C PRO A 21 -16.25 -11.63 1.43
N ASP A 22 -17.11 -12.01 2.38
CA ASP A 22 -18.24 -11.16 2.81
C ASP A 22 -17.78 -9.85 3.46
N SER A 23 -16.77 -9.93 4.34
CA SER A 23 -15.58 -9.06 4.33
C SER A 23 -15.69 -7.75 3.56
N VAL A 24 -15.43 -7.89 2.26
CA VAL A 24 -15.18 -6.80 1.33
C VAL A 24 -16.44 -6.36 0.59
N ARG A 25 -17.62 -6.88 0.95
CA ARG A 25 -18.90 -6.38 0.44
C ARG A 25 -19.37 -5.14 1.18
N ALA A 26 -18.77 -4.82 2.33
CA ALA A 26 -19.03 -3.60 3.07
C ALA A 26 -18.90 -2.37 2.14
N GLY A 27 -19.91 -1.51 2.12
CA GLY A 27 -19.95 -0.34 1.25
C GLY A 27 -19.92 -0.64 -0.26
N ASN A 28 -20.29 -1.85 -0.69
CA ASN A 28 -20.14 -2.35 -2.07
C ASN A 28 -18.68 -2.30 -2.57
N HIS A 29 -17.70 -2.45 -1.68
CA HIS A 29 -16.29 -2.35 -2.04
C HIS A 29 -15.88 -3.39 -3.10
N ASP A 30 -16.48 -4.58 -3.08
CA ASP A 30 -16.33 -5.63 -4.10
C ASP A 30 -16.74 -5.18 -5.53
N LYS A 31 -17.72 -4.28 -5.65
CA LYS A 31 -18.25 -3.76 -6.93
C LYS A 31 -17.55 -2.49 -7.41
N LEU A 32 -16.69 -1.91 -6.59
CA LEU A 32 -16.04 -0.62 -6.87
C LEU A 32 -14.51 -0.72 -6.92
N SER A 33 -13.93 -1.63 -6.14
CA SER A 33 -12.49 -1.77 -5.96
C SER A 33 -11.82 -2.49 -7.12
N MET A 34 -10.71 -1.94 -7.60
CA MET A 34 -9.84 -2.60 -8.58
C MET A 34 -9.33 -3.96 -8.09
N SER A 35 -9.24 -4.17 -6.77
CA SER A 35 -8.76 -5.41 -6.17
C SER A 35 -9.74 -6.57 -6.35
N TRP A 36 -11.05 -6.30 -6.41
CA TRP A 36 -12.11 -7.31 -6.35
C TRP A 36 -13.00 -7.37 -7.60
N LEU A 37 -13.05 -6.28 -8.38
CA LEU A 37 -13.79 -6.25 -9.64
C LEU A 37 -13.33 -7.38 -10.58
N PRO A 38 -14.27 -8.09 -11.25
CA PRO A 38 -13.90 -9.04 -12.28
C PRO A 38 -13.29 -8.31 -13.49
N VAL A 39 -12.55 -9.06 -14.31
CA VAL A 39 -11.98 -8.53 -15.56
C VAL A 39 -13.09 -7.95 -16.42
N SER A 40 -13.06 -6.63 -16.55
CA SER A 40 -14.10 -5.82 -17.18
C SER A 40 -13.49 -4.52 -17.71
N PRO A 41 -14.18 -3.77 -18.59
CA PRO A 41 -13.70 -2.47 -19.04
C PRO A 41 -13.39 -1.51 -17.87
N LYS A 42 -14.22 -1.50 -16.83
CA LYS A 42 -14.01 -0.69 -15.62
C LYS A 42 -12.72 -1.08 -14.89
N TRP A 43 -12.52 -2.39 -14.65
CA TRP A 43 -11.30 -2.90 -14.02
C TRP A 43 -10.04 -2.56 -14.84
N ARG A 44 -10.08 -2.75 -16.17
CA ARG A 44 -8.97 -2.43 -17.07
C ARG A 44 -8.64 -0.93 -17.05
N ASN A 45 -9.64 -0.07 -17.02
CA ASN A 45 -9.45 1.38 -16.91
C ASN A 45 -8.80 1.78 -15.59
N LEU A 46 -9.26 1.24 -14.46
CA LEU A 46 -8.63 1.49 -13.15
C LEU A 46 -7.16 1.05 -13.14
N ARG A 47 -6.86 -0.17 -13.62
CA ARG A 47 -5.49 -0.69 -13.77
C ARG A 47 -4.62 0.24 -14.62
N LYS A 48 -5.15 0.70 -15.77
CA LYS A 48 -4.43 1.60 -16.68
C LYS A 48 -4.15 2.95 -16.03
N ILE A 49 -5.12 3.54 -15.33
CA ILE A 49 -4.92 4.81 -14.60
C ILE A 49 -3.85 4.62 -13.53
N SER A 50 -3.94 3.57 -12.71
CA SER A 50 -2.94 3.29 -11.67
C SER A 50 -1.55 3.12 -12.25
N ALA A 51 -1.40 2.30 -13.31
CA ALA A 51 -0.09 2.01 -13.90
C ALA A 51 0.52 3.22 -14.62
N VAL A 52 -0.28 4.00 -15.36
CA VAL A 52 0.23 5.08 -16.23
C VAL A 52 0.33 6.41 -15.48
N GLN A 53 -0.69 6.75 -14.70
CA GLN A 53 -0.82 8.10 -14.12
C GLN A 53 -0.30 8.20 -12.68
N LEU A 54 -0.33 7.11 -11.93
CA LEU A 54 0.06 7.10 -10.52
C LEU A 54 1.42 6.44 -10.29
N LEU A 55 1.67 5.29 -10.93
CA LEU A 55 2.79 4.41 -10.61
C LEU A 55 3.76 4.17 -11.77
N SER A 56 3.72 5.00 -12.82
CA SER A 56 4.71 4.94 -13.89
C SER A 56 6.08 5.40 -13.39
N SER A 57 7.16 4.92 -14.01
CA SER A 57 8.53 5.28 -13.61
C SER A 57 8.73 6.78 -13.52
N GLN A 58 8.25 7.54 -14.50
CA GLN A 58 8.32 9.00 -14.49
C GLN A 58 7.65 9.63 -13.26
N ARG A 59 6.49 9.11 -12.83
CA ARG A 59 5.76 9.62 -11.65
C ARG A 59 6.45 9.22 -10.34
N LEU A 60 7.02 8.02 -10.30
CA LEU A 60 7.81 7.54 -9.17
C LEU A 60 9.13 8.32 -9.02
N ASP A 61 9.78 8.66 -10.12
CA ASP A 61 11.01 9.46 -10.15
C ASP A 61 10.72 10.90 -9.72
N ALA A 62 9.64 11.50 -10.25
CA ALA A 62 9.21 12.84 -9.85
C ALA A 62 8.86 12.95 -8.36
N SER A 63 8.40 11.85 -7.74
CA SER A 63 8.10 11.78 -6.30
C SER A 63 9.24 11.21 -5.45
N GLN A 64 10.40 10.91 -6.04
CA GLN A 64 11.52 10.24 -5.35
C GLN A 64 11.97 11.01 -4.10
N ALA A 65 12.19 12.32 -4.20
CA ALA A 65 12.67 13.13 -3.08
C ALA A 65 11.70 13.07 -1.88
N HIS A 66 10.40 13.08 -2.14
CA HIS A 66 9.38 12.96 -1.10
C HIS A 66 9.43 11.59 -0.39
N ARG A 67 9.63 10.51 -1.16
CA ARG A 67 9.76 9.16 -0.62
C ARG A 67 11.06 9.00 0.18
N GLN A 68 12.17 9.51 -0.35
CA GLN A 68 13.46 9.50 0.33
C GLN A 68 13.39 10.25 1.67
N ALA A 69 12.72 11.39 1.72
CA ALA A 69 12.52 12.14 2.96
C ALA A 69 11.85 11.30 4.06
N LYS A 70 10.91 10.40 3.74
CA LYS A 70 10.28 9.51 4.74
C LYS A 70 11.22 8.43 5.25
N VAL A 71 12.11 7.93 4.40
CA VAL A 71 13.16 6.99 4.80
C VAL A 71 14.20 7.69 5.67
N GLU A 72 14.58 8.92 5.34
CA GLU A 72 15.48 9.73 6.17
C GLU A 72 14.87 10.03 7.55
N GLN A 73 13.57 10.31 7.64
CA GLN A 73 12.85 10.45 8.92
C GLN A 73 12.93 9.15 9.74
N LEU A 74 12.71 7.99 9.12
CA LEU A 74 12.86 6.69 9.78
C LEU A 74 14.29 6.49 10.32
N ILE A 75 15.31 6.79 9.51
CA ILE A 75 16.72 6.66 9.92
C ILE A 75 17.01 7.57 11.12
N LYS A 76 16.56 8.83 11.07
CA LYS A 76 16.74 9.77 12.18
C LYS A 76 16.10 9.26 13.48
N TYR A 77 14.86 8.78 13.40
CA TYR A 77 14.17 8.18 14.55
C TYR A 77 14.96 7.00 15.15
N VAL A 78 15.43 6.07 14.31
CA VAL A 78 16.22 4.92 14.79
C VAL A 78 17.54 5.37 15.41
N GLN A 79 18.20 6.39 14.86
CA GLN A 79 19.41 6.98 15.43
C GLN A 79 19.15 7.62 16.80
N GLU A 80 18.01 8.28 16.97
CA GLU A 80 17.58 8.88 18.24
C GLU A 80 17.33 7.80 19.30
N CYS A 81 16.57 6.75 18.97
CA CYS A 81 16.36 5.62 19.86
C CYS A 81 17.70 4.96 20.27
N SER A 82 18.62 4.80 19.32
CA SER A 82 19.96 4.24 19.58
C SER A 82 20.75 5.07 20.59
N LYS A 83 20.74 6.40 20.48
CA LYS A 83 21.45 7.31 21.41
C LYS A 83 20.97 7.18 22.85
N ILE A 84 19.68 6.88 23.06
CA ILE A 84 19.08 6.74 24.39
C ILE A 84 18.91 5.28 24.83
N GLY A 85 19.40 4.32 24.04
CA GLY A 85 19.26 2.88 24.33
C GLY A 85 17.82 2.37 24.29
N GLN A 86 16.91 3.05 23.59
CA GLN A 86 15.51 2.66 23.48
C GLN A 86 15.34 1.52 22.47
N CYS A 87 14.59 0.49 22.86
CA CYS A 87 14.20 -0.59 21.97
C CYS A 87 13.24 -0.09 20.88
N VAL A 88 13.42 -0.59 19.66
CA VAL A 88 12.63 -0.18 18.50
C VAL A 88 11.72 -1.33 18.05
N ASP A 89 10.42 -1.08 17.96
CA ASP A 89 9.48 -2.00 17.30
C ASP A 89 9.55 -1.81 15.78
N ILE A 90 10.22 -2.74 15.10
CA ILE A 90 10.38 -2.72 13.64
C ILE A 90 9.03 -2.81 12.91
N GLY A 91 8.08 -3.57 13.44
CA GLY A 91 6.75 -3.72 12.83
C GLY A 91 5.96 -2.42 12.88
N GLN A 92 6.05 -1.69 13.99
CA GLN A 92 5.42 -0.39 14.15
C GLN A 92 6.05 0.66 13.24
N ILE A 93 7.37 0.83 13.27
CA ILE A 93 8.03 1.87 12.45
C ILE A 93 7.87 1.58 10.95
N ALA A 94 7.94 0.31 10.52
CA ALA A 94 7.75 -0.06 9.12
C ALA A 94 6.33 0.25 8.64
N PHE A 95 5.32 0.02 9.50
CA PHE A 95 3.94 0.39 9.20
C PHE A 95 3.79 1.91 9.11
N THR A 96 4.29 2.67 10.10
CA THR A 96 4.24 4.14 10.11
C THR A 96 4.91 4.73 8.86
N THR A 97 6.10 4.27 8.52
CA THR A 97 6.83 4.73 7.32
C THR A 97 6.06 4.38 6.05
N SER A 98 5.52 3.17 5.94
CA SER A 98 4.73 2.75 4.76
C SER A 98 3.45 3.57 4.60
N LEU A 99 2.74 3.84 5.70
CA LEU A 99 1.55 4.67 5.70
C LEU A 99 1.87 6.10 5.25
N ASN A 100 2.94 6.69 5.80
CA ASN A 100 3.37 8.04 5.42
C ASN A 100 3.91 8.11 3.98
N LEU A 101 4.57 7.07 3.49
CA LEU A 101 4.98 6.98 2.08
C LEU A 101 3.77 7.00 1.15
N LEU A 102 2.76 6.17 1.44
CA LEU A 102 1.54 6.10 0.63
C LEU A 102 0.74 7.40 0.73
N SER A 103 0.49 7.89 1.93
CA SER A 103 -0.34 9.08 2.14
C SER A 103 0.32 10.34 1.58
N ASN A 104 1.64 10.45 1.64
CA ASN A 104 2.35 11.57 1.03
C ASN A 104 2.35 11.46 -0.50
N THR A 105 2.51 10.25 -1.05
CA THR A 105 2.47 10.03 -2.51
C THR A 105 1.10 10.37 -3.11
N PHE A 106 0.01 9.99 -2.44
CA PHE A 106 -1.35 10.17 -2.99
C PHE A 106 -2.02 11.49 -2.58
N PHE A 107 -1.74 11.98 -1.37
CA PHE A 107 -2.45 13.12 -0.77
C PHE A 107 -1.52 14.22 -0.26
N SER A 108 -0.20 14.08 -0.45
CA SER A 108 0.80 15.00 0.08
C SER A 108 0.66 15.27 1.59
N LYS A 109 0.14 14.28 2.33
CA LYS A 109 -0.12 14.36 3.78
C LYS A 109 0.64 13.28 4.53
N GLU A 110 1.12 13.59 5.74
CA GLU A 110 1.55 12.60 6.72
C GLU A 110 0.36 12.22 7.60
N LEU A 111 0.03 10.92 7.68
CA LEU A 111 -1.10 10.43 8.46
C LEU A 111 -0.68 9.90 9.84
N ALA A 112 0.60 9.62 10.03
CA ALA A 112 1.14 9.14 11.29
C ALA A 112 2.48 9.80 11.63
N SER A 113 2.91 9.66 12.87
CA SER A 113 4.26 9.98 13.32
C SER A 113 4.80 8.82 14.16
N PHE A 114 6.11 8.79 14.39
CA PHE A 114 6.72 7.75 15.21
C PHE A 114 6.39 7.91 16.71
N ASP A 115 6.04 9.12 17.14
CA ASP A 115 5.72 9.45 18.53
C ASP A 115 4.21 9.47 18.84
N SER A 116 3.35 9.21 17.85
CA SER A 116 1.89 9.21 18.02
C SER A 116 1.28 7.83 17.83
N ASN A 117 0.10 7.65 18.43
CA ASN A 117 -0.69 6.41 18.28
C ASN A 117 -1.45 6.34 16.96
N ASN A 118 -1.42 7.37 16.10
CA ASN A 118 -2.19 7.44 14.86
C ASN A 118 -1.94 6.23 13.94
N ALA A 119 -0.68 5.80 13.82
CA ALA A 119 -0.35 4.59 13.06
C ALA A 119 -0.98 3.32 13.66
N GLN A 120 -1.00 3.21 14.99
CA GLN A 120 -1.61 2.06 15.66
C GLN A 120 -3.13 2.08 15.51
N GLU A 121 -3.78 3.24 15.68
CA GLU A 121 -5.22 3.39 15.46
C GLU A 121 -5.60 3.01 14.03
N PHE A 122 -4.86 3.50 13.04
CA PHE A 122 -5.09 3.14 11.64
C PHE A 122 -4.87 1.64 11.39
N LYS A 123 -3.82 1.06 11.98
CA LYS A 123 -3.56 -0.39 11.91
C LYS A 123 -4.71 -1.20 12.53
N GLN A 124 -5.20 -0.79 13.69
CA GLN A 124 -6.32 -1.45 14.39
C GLN A 124 -7.60 -1.38 13.57
N LEU A 125 -7.92 -0.21 13.01
CA LEU A 125 -9.07 -0.05 12.12
C LEU A 125 -9.00 -0.99 10.92
N MET A 126 -7.82 -1.18 10.33
CA MET A 126 -7.63 -2.14 9.22
C MET A 126 -7.79 -3.59 9.66
N TRP A 127 -7.41 -3.95 10.88
CA TRP A 127 -7.56 -5.32 11.39
C TRP A 127 -9.01 -5.70 11.72
N CYS A 128 -9.87 -4.72 11.99
CA CYS A 128 -11.28 -4.94 12.32
C CYS A 128 -12.19 -5.11 11.09
N ILE A 129 -11.65 -5.00 9.87
CA ILE A 129 -12.37 -5.14 8.59
C ILE A 129 -11.93 -6.43 7.90
#